data_AF-A0A836FM51-F1
#
_entry.id   AF-A0A836FM51-F1
#
_cell.length_a   1.000
_cell.length_b   1.000
_cell.length_c   1.000
_cell.angle_alpha   90.00
_cell.angle_beta   90.00
_cell.angle_gamma   90.00
#
_symmetry.space_group_name_H-M   'P 1'
#
loop_
_entity.id
_entity.type
_entity.pdbx_description
1 polymer ?
#
loop_
_entity_poly.entity_id
_entity_poly.type
_entity_poly.pdbx_seq_one_letter_code
_entity_poly.pdbx_strand_id
1 'polypeptide(L)'
;MGKIYSVLTRPIRTFNIENRAAKLISREKPVPAPQYASTEKQKKLSDQVNPYFLEDHYQKNMQLDQRLKDVFVTSTDSQEMKEPARDSKALPQNRRSWENNFTFESYESTMIPMGKCSLKQALTFLLQHKRDPIKYNSENIASEYKMDKKVIDDILKYFKLYVTALPNNSEPIEFLDSIEDPIQELIDKGLEVKRKDKEKKK
;
A
#
# COMPACT_ATOMS: atom_id res chain seq x y z
N MET A 1 20.78 15.36 -36.72
CA MET A 1 19.88 15.30 -37.90
C MET A 1 18.62 16.20 -37.81
N GLY A 2 18.12 16.62 -36.64
CA GLY A 2 16.79 17.28 -36.55
C GLY A 2 16.65 18.74 -37.03
N LYS A 3 17.74 19.51 -37.17
CA LYS A 3 17.67 20.96 -37.50
C LYS A 3 17.28 21.22 -38.96
N ILE A 4 17.82 20.43 -39.90
CA ILE A 4 17.59 20.61 -41.33
C ILE A 4 16.15 20.21 -41.70
N TYR A 5 15.67 19.12 -41.12
CA TYR A 5 14.28 18.66 -41.28
C TYR A 5 13.26 19.66 -40.73
N SER A 6 13.55 20.28 -39.59
CA SER A 6 12.69 21.30 -38.98
C SER A 6 12.55 22.55 -39.85
N VAL A 7 13.64 23.01 -40.49
CA VAL A 7 13.62 24.20 -41.36
C VAL A 7 12.77 23.97 -42.62
N LEU A 8 12.87 22.78 -43.23
CA LEU A 8 12.13 22.43 -44.44
C LEU A 8 10.62 22.21 -44.17
N THR A 9 10.25 21.68 -43.01
CA THR A 9 8.85 21.39 -42.66
C THR A 9 8.11 22.58 -42.04
N ARG A 10 8.82 23.61 -41.58
CA ARG A 10 8.26 24.81 -40.95
C ARG A 10 7.19 25.52 -41.81
N PRO A 11 7.43 25.89 -43.08
CA PRO A 11 6.42 26.61 -43.88
C PRO A 11 5.12 25.81 -44.08
N ILE A 12 5.23 24.49 -44.20
CA ILE A 12 4.08 23.59 -44.31
C ILE A 12 3.28 23.56 -42.99
N ARG A 13 3.97 23.45 -41.85
CA ARG A 13 3.32 23.49 -40.53
C ARG A 13 2.70 24.86 -40.22
N THR A 14 3.31 25.96 -40.69
CA THR A 14 2.88 27.33 -40.40
C THR A 14 1.92 27.93 -41.41
N PHE A 15 1.48 27.16 -42.42
CA PHE A 15 0.52 27.65 -43.40
C PHE A 15 -0.80 28.06 -42.72
N ASN A 16 -1.24 29.30 -42.93
CA ASN A 16 -2.51 29.80 -42.38
C ASN A 16 -2.62 29.71 -40.83
N ILE A 17 -1.57 30.12 -40.11
CA ILE A 17 -1.60 30.19 -38.62
C ILE A 17 -2.61 31.21 -38.12
N GLU A 18 -2.74 32.36 -38.78
CA GLU A 18 -3.58 33.47 -38.32
C GLU A 18 -5.06 33.08 -38.25
N ASN A 19 -5.61 32.48 -39.31
CA ASN A 19 -7.00 32.00 -39.28
C ASN A 19 -7.21 30.87 -38.26
N ARG A 20 -6.20 30.00 -38.05
CA ARG A 20 -6.27 28.96 -37.02
C ARG A 20 -6.27 29.54 -35.61
N ALA A 21 -5.44 30.55 -35.36
CA ALA A 21 -5.39 31.27 -34.10
C ALA A 21 -6.68 32.06 -33.85
N ALA A 22 -7.15 32.82 -34.84
CA ALA A 22 -8.41 33.57 -34.78
C ALA A 22 -9.59 32.65 -34.45
N LYS A 23 -9.67 31.47 -35.09
CA LYS A 23 -10.70 30.45 -34.80
C LYS A 23 -10.64 29.92 -33.36
N LEU A 24 -9.45 29.79 -32.78
CA LEU A 24 -9.29 29.35 -31.38
C LEU A 24 -9.63 30.47 -30.40
N ILE A 25 -9.22 31.70 -30.70
CA ILE A 25 -9.49 32.90 -29.88
C ILE A 25 -10.97 33.25 -29.89
N SER A 26 -11.68 33.06 -31.01
CA SER A 26 -13.12 33.32 -31.12
C SER A 26 -14.01 32.37 -30.31
N ARG A 27 -13.45 31.33 -29.67
CA ARG A 27 -14.22 30.39 -28.84
C ARG A 27 -14.48 31.02 -27.48
N GLU A 28 -15.72 30.97 -27.02
CA GLU A 28 -16.11 31.51 -25.70
C GLU A 28 -15.33 30.85 -24.54
N LYS A 29 -15.00 29.55 -24.67
CA LYS A 29 -14.21 28.81 -23.68
C LYS A 29 -13.15 27.93 -24.38
N PRO A 30 -11.94 27.83 -23.81
CA PRO A 30 -10.94 26.90 -24.31
C PRO A 30 -11.43 25.46 -24.15
N VAL A 31 -10.95 24.56 -25.02
CA VAL A 31 -11.24 23.13 -24.89
C VAL A 31 -10.56 22.63 -23.62
N PRO A 32 -11.28 21.96 -22.71
CA PRO A 32 -10.66 21.42 -21.51
C PRO A 32 -9.59 20.39 -21.88
N ALA A 33 -8.57 20.27 -21.04
CA ALA A 33 -7.51 19.30 -21.25
C ALA A 33 -8.10 17.87 -21.35
N PRO A 34 -7.51 16.99 -22.18
CA PRO A 34 -7.91 15.60 -22.24
C PRO A 34 -7.74 14.95 -20.86
N GLN A 35 -8.74 14.20 -20.43
CA GLN A 35 -8.70 13.48 -19.16
C GLN A 35 -8.02 12.11 -19.35
N TYR A 36 -7.48 11.56 -18.27
CA TYR A 36 -6.89 10.23 -18.30
C TYR A 36 -7.97 9.15 -18.22
N ALA A 37 -7.69 7.96 -18.78
CA ALA A 37 -8.67 6.87 -18.88
C ALA A 37 -9.23 6.41 -17.52
N SER A 38 -8.45 6.49 -16.43
CA SER A 38 -8.97 6.18 -15.09
C SER A 38 -9.99 7.21 -14.61
N THR A 39 -9.75 8.49 -14.89
CA THR A 39 -10.68 9.60 -14.57
C THR A 39 -11.99 9.45 -15.34
N GLU A 40 -11.94 9.05 -16.61
CA GLU A 40 -13.16 8.78 -17.39
C GLU A 40 -13.98 7.62 -16.82
N LYS A 41 -13.32 6.55 -16.36
CA LYS A 41 -14.01 5.43 -15.70
C LYS A 41 -14.68 5.87 -14.40
N GLN A 42 -13.98 6.65 -13.58
CA GLN A 42 -14.53 7.19 -12.34
C GLN A 42 -15.73 8.10 -12.61
N LYS A 43 -15.65 8.96 -13.63
CA LYS A 43 -16.76 9.82 -14.04
C LYS A 43 -17.97 9.00 -14.49
N LYS A 44 -17.76 7.96 -15.29
CA LYS A 44 -18.86 7.05 -15.71
C LYS A 44 -19.52 6.37 -14.51
N LEU A 45 -18.73 5.95 -13.50
CA LEU A 45 -19.27 5.38 -12.27
C LEU A 45 -20.05 6.41 -11.45
N SER A 46 -19.54 7.65 -11.33
CA SER A 46 -20.28 8.70 -10.62
C SER A 46 -21.58 9.04 -11.33
N ASP A 47 -21.58 9.12 -12.66
CA ASP A 47 -22.74 9.43 -13.48
C ASP A 47 -23.81 8.31 -13.40
N GLN A 48 -23.39 7.05 -13.21
CA GLN A 48 -24.31 5.93 -12.96
C GLN A 48 -24.99 5.99 -11.58
N VAL A 49 -24.26 6.44 -10.55
CA VAL A 49 -24.77 6.51 -9.18
C VAL A 49 -25.67 7.73 -8.99
N ASN A 50 -25.25 8.89 -9.48
CA ASN A 50 -26.05 10.10 -9.48
C ASN A 50 -25.75 10.94 -10.74
N PRO A 51 -26.67 10.98 -11.73
CA PRO A 51 -26.47 11.73 -12.96
C PRO A 51 -26.44 13.25 -12.75
N TYR A 52 -27.04 13.75 -11.67
CA TYR A 52 -27.08 15.17 -11.32
C TYR A 52 -25.93 15.60 -10.40
N PHE A 53 -25.01 14.67 -10.06
CA PHE A 53 -23.93 14.94 -9.11
C PHE A 53 -23.09 16.17 -9.46
N LEU A 54 -22.71 16.33 -10.73
CA LEU A 54 -21.90 17.47 -11.16
C LEU A 54 -22.67 18.78 -11.01
N GLU A 55 -23.95 18.80 -11.41
CA GLU A 55 -24.80 19.99 -11.34
C GLU A 55 -25.04 20.40 -9.90
N ASP A 56 -25.39 19.45 -9.04
CA ASP A 56 -25.56 19.64 -7.60
C ASP A 56 -24.27 20.11 -6.92
N HIS A 57 -23.12 19.59 -7.35
CA HIS A 57 -21.81 19.97 -6.80
C HIS A 57 -21.44 21.42 -7.12
N TYR A 58 -21.84 21.93 -8.30
CA TYR A 58 -21.64 23.33 -8.67
C TYR A 58 -22.67 24.27 -8.03
N GLN A 59 -23.75 23.74 -7.46
CA GLN A 59 -24.76 24.51 -6.76
C GLN A 59 -24.49 24.57 -5.26
N LYS A 60 -24.82 25.69 -4.64
CA LYS A 60 -24.69 25.84 -3.18
C LYS A 60 -25.80 25.05 -2.48
N ASN A 61 -25.43 24.04 -1.71
CA ASN A 61 -26.38 23.34 -0.84
C ASN A 61 -26.67 24.17 0.42
N MET A 62 -27.85 24.79 0.46
CA MET A 62 -28.27 25.68 1.57
C MET A 62 -28.42 24.95 2.91
N GLN A 63 -28.82 23.68 2.90
CA GLN A 63 -28.98 22.89 4.12
C GLN A 63 -27.63 22.56 4.75
N LEU A 64 -26.64 22.19 3.92
CA LEU A 64 -25.26 21.96 4.38
C LEU A 64 -24.63 23.26 4.91
N ASP A 65 -24.84 24.39 4.22
CA ASP A 65 -24.33 25.70 4.64
C ASP A 65 -24.87 26.13 6.01
N GLN A 66 -26.12 25.80 6.33
CA GLN A 66 -26.70 26.03 7.66
C GLN A 66 -26.05 25.14 8.71
N ARG A 67 -25.93 23.84 8.46
CA ARG A 67 -25.30 22.89 9.39
C ARG A 67 -23.85 23.24 9.70
N LEU A 68 -23.09 23.72 8.70
CA LEU A 68 -21.69 24.14 8.90
C LEU A 68 -21.57 25.39 9.78
N LYS A 69 -22.61 26.24 9.82
CA LYS A 69 -22.65 27.38 10.76
C LYS A 69 -22.96 26.92 12.18
N ASP A 70 -23.76 25.87 12.32
CA ASP A 70 -24.14 25.33 13.64
C ASP A 70 -23.01 24.52 14.28
N VAL A 71 -22.23 23.79 13.46
CA VAL A 71 -21.10 22.98 13.91
C VAL A 71 -19.82 23.81 13.87
N PHE A 72 -19.63 24.65 14.89
CA PHE A 72 -18.34 25.31 15.13
C PHE A 72 -17.73 24.83 16.44
N VAL A 73 -16.42 24.60 16.43
CA VAL A 73 -15.65 24.24 17.62
C VAL A 73 -14.94 25.50 18.10
N THR A 74 -15.36 26.05 19.23
CA THR A 74 -14.60 27.10 19.92
C THR A 74 -13.53 26.43 20.76
N SER A 75 -12.27 26.48 20.33
CA SER A 75 -11.16 26.13 21.22
C SER A 75 -11.03 27.21 22.30
N THR A 76 -11.34 26.85 23.55
CA THR A 76 -11.12 27.72 24.73
C THR A 76 -9.69 27.64 25.26
N ASP A 77 -8.83 26.84 24.62
CA ASP A 77 -7.44 26.74 25.02
C ASP A 77 -6.77 28.10 24.91
N SER A 78 -6.10 28.51 25.99
CA SER A 78 -5.29 29.71 26.01
C SER A 78 -4.28 29.59 24.87
N GLN A 79 -4.48 30.39 23.82
CA GLN A 79 -3.52 30.54 22.73
C GLN A 79 -2.31 31.25 23.35
N GLU A 80 -1.46 30.50 24.05
CA GLU A 80 -0.07 30.88 24.20
C GLU A 80 0.45 30.97 22.77
N MET A 81 0.44 32.18 22.21
CA MET A 81 1.24 32.53 21.06
C MET A 81 2.69 32.33 21.49
N LYS A 82 3.13 31.08 21.47
CA LYS A 82 4.54 30.77 21.41
C LYS A 82 4.97 31.36 20.09
N GLU A 83 5.58 32.55 20.17
CA GLU A 83 6.41 33.04 19.08
C GLU A 83 7.22 31.84 18.60
N PRO A 84 7.29 31.58 17.27
CA PRO A 84 7.98 30.41 16.77
C PRO A 84 9.38 30.48 17.37
N ALA A 85 9.64 29.60 18.35
CA ALA A 85 10.94 29.49 18.94
C ALA A 85 11.85 29.29 17.75
N ARG A 86 12.77 30.24 17.53
CA ARG A 86 13.80 30.07 16.52
C ARG A 86 14.64 28.92 17.02
N ASP A 87 14.19 27.71 16.70
CA ASP A 87 14.91 26.49 16.99
C ASP A 87 16.24 26.67 16.27
N SER A 88 17.29 26.97 17.03
CA SER A 88 18.68 27.08 16.55
C SER A 88 19.21 25.72 16.06
N LYS A 89 18.36 24.70 16.10
CA LYS A 89 18.63 23.35 15.66
C LYS A 89 18.52 23.31 14.13
N ALA A 90 19.66 23.07 13.49
CA ALA A 90 19.71 22.85 12.05
C ALA A 90 18.72 21.75 11.65
N LEU A 91 17.99 21.98 10.55
CA LEU A 91 17.14 20.96 9.95
C LEU A 91 17.94 19.67 9.75
N PRO A 92 17.35 18.49 10.00
CA PRO A 92 18.04 17.22 9.79
C PRO A 92 18.60 17.15 8.37
N GLN A 93 19.93 17.14 8.26
CA GLN A 93 20.65 17.10 6.98
C GLN A 93 20.72 15.69 6.40
N ASN A 94 20.41 14.67 7.21
CA ASN A 94 20.42 13.30 6.76
C ASN A 94 19.16 13.02 5.92
N ARG A 95 19.34 13.02 4.60
CA ARG A 95 18.33 12.64 3.59
C ARG A 95 18.34 11.17 3.25
N ARG A 96 19.12 10.33 3.94
CA ARG A 96 19.02 8.89 3.75
C ARG A 96 17.64 8.47 4.22
N SER A 97 16.76 8.17 3.28
CA SER A 97 15.70 7.19 3.53
C SER A 97 16.42 6.01 4.14
N TRP A 98 16.01 5.57 5.34
CA TRP A 98 16.50 4.34 5.93
C TRP A 98 16.51 3.28 4.83
N GLU A 99 17.72 2.95 4.36
CA GLU A 99 17.89 2.07 3.21
C GLU A 99 17.39 0.70 3.69
N ASN A 100 16.17 0.36 3.28
CA ASN A 100 15.67 -0.99 3.05
C ASN A 100 15.95 -2.05 4.14
N ASN A 101 16.04 -1.65 5.41
CA ASN A 101 15.98 -2.59 6.53
C ASN A 101 14.68 -2.40 7.32
N PHE A 102 13.62 -1.90 6.68
CA PHE A 102 12.28 -2.25 7.11
C PHE A 102 11.97 -3.57 6.38
N THR A 103 12.57 -4.66 6.84
CA THR A 103 11.83 -5.92 6.77
C THR A 103 10.45 -5.56 7.32
N PHE A 104 9.39 -5.85 6.58
CA PHE A 104 8.00 -5.71 7.04
C PHE A 104 7.71 -6.71 8.19
N GLU A 105 8.69 -6.94 9.06
CA GLU A 105 8.52 -7.55 10.36
C GLU A 105 7.70 -6.58 11.17
N SER A 106 6.38 -6.81 11.13
CA SER A 106 5.47 -6.34 12.15
C SER A 106 6.15 -6.52 13.51
N TYR A 107 6.38 -5.40 14.21
CA TYR A 107 7.02 -5.40 15.53
C TYR A 107 6.28 -6.39 16.44
N GLU A 108 6.88 -7.54 16.68
CA GLU A 108 6.28 -8.55 17.52
C GLU A 108 6.56 -8.22 18.98
N SER A 109 5.54 -8.39 19.82
CA SER A 109 5.70 -8.24 21.26
C SER A 109 6.69 -9.29 21.77
N THR A 110 7.68 -8.86 22.57
CA THR A 110 8.67 -9.76 23.19
C THR A 110 8.01 -10.81 24.08
N MET A 111 6.83 -10.52 24.62
CA MET A 111 6.02 -11.48 25.38
C MET A 111 4.59 -11.53 24.83
N ILE A 112 4.14 -12.74 24.54
CA ILE A 112 2.78 -13.01 24.07
C ILE A 112 2.01 -13.61 25.27
N PRO A 113 0.93 -12.95 25.74
CA PRO A 113 0.15 -13.46 26.86
C PRO A 113 -0.58 -14.76 26.48
N MET A 114 -0.79 -15.64 27.46
CA MET A 114 -1.51 -16.90 27.24
C MET A 114 -2.94 -16.63 26.73
N GLY A 115 -3.42 -17.48 25.81
CA GLY A 115 -4.73 -17.32 25.18
C GLY A 115 -4.79 -16.25 24.09
N LYS A 116 -3.66 -15.65 23.70
CA LYS A 116 -3.54 -14.71 22.58
C LYS A 116 -2.45 -15.20 21.62
N CYS A 117 -2.53 -14.76 20.37
CA CYS A 117 -1.51 -15.04 19.35
C CYS A 117 -1.03 -13.73 18.70
N SER A 118 0.25 -13.71 18.32
CA SER A 118 0.77 -12.67 17.43
C SER A 118 0.22 -12.84 16.01
N LEU A 119 0.28 -11.78 15.20
CA LEU A 119 -0.10 -11.85 13.79
C LEU A 119 0.75 -12.88 13.03
N LYS A 120 2.06 -12.97 13.30
CA LYS A 120 2.94 -13.98 12.67
C LYS A 120 2.49 -15.39 13.01
N GLN A 121 2.22 -15.65 14.29
CA GLN A 121 1.71 -16.95 14.75
C GLN A 121 0.37 -17.30 14.09
N ALA A 122 -0.52 -16.32 13.94
CA ALA A 122 -1.78 -16.51 13.22
C ALA A 122 -1.55 -16.91 11.76
N LEU A 123 -0.66 -16.20 11.06
CA LEU A 123 -0.31 -16.50 9.68
C LEU A 123 0.39 -17.85 9.53
N THR A 124 1.26 -18.24 10.46
CA THR A 124 1.99 -19.51 10.41
C THR A 124 1.04 -20.70 10.55
N PHE A 125 0.16 -20.72 11.55
CA PHE A 125 -0.77 -21.85 11.68
C PHE A 125 -1.84 -21.86 10.58
N LEU A 126 -2.25 -20.71 10.05
CA LEU A 126 -3.14 -20.64 8.88
C LEU A 126 -2.49 -21.26 7.64
N LEU A 127 -1.19 -21.00 7.45
CA LEU A 127 -0.41 -21.56 6.34
C LEU A 127 -0.20 -23.07 6.52
N GLN A 128 0.13 -23.51 7.74
CA GLN A 128 0.29 -24.92 8.09
C GLN A 128 -1.02 -25.70 7.93
N HIS A 129 -2.15 -25.18 8.40
CA HIS A 129 -3.47 -25.77 8.23
C HIS A 129 -3.86 -25.89 6.75
N LYS A 130 -3.49 -24.89 5.93
CA LYS A 130 -3.72 -24.93 4.48
C LYS A 130 -2.88 -26.02 3.79
N ARG A 131 -1.65 -26.25 4.24
CA ARG A 131 -0.77 -27.33 3.72
C ARG A 131 -1.28 -28.70 4.14
N ASP A 132 -1.46 -28.91 5.44
CA ASP A 132 -1.86 -30.20 6.03
C ASP A 132 -2.99 -30.04 7.06
N PRO A 133 -4.26 -30.04 6.63
CA PRO A 133 -5.40 -29.80 7.53
C PRO A 133 -5.61 -30.92 8.55
N ILE A 134 -5.15 -32.15 8.25
CA ILE A 134 -5.27 -33.32 9.14
C ILE A 134 -4.30 -33.18 10.31
N LYS A 135 -3.06 -32.75 10.03
CA LYS A 135 -2.02 -32.59 11.05
C LYS A 135 -2.26 -31.35 11.90
N TYR A 136 -2.59 -30.24 11.27
CA TYR A 136 -2.85 -28.97 11.95
C TYR A 136 -4.35 -28.74 12.12
N ASN A 137 -5.04 -29.68 12.75
CA ASN A 137 -6.45 -29.50 13.11
C ASN A 137 -6.61 -28.43 14.22
N SER A 138 -7.80 -27.86 14.37
CA SER A 138 -8.09 -26.83 15.37
C SER A 138 -7.77 -27.26 16.80
N GLU A 139 -7.95 -28.53 17.12
CA GLU A 139 -7.57 -29.11 18.42
C GLU A 139 -6.06 -29.09 18.68
N ASN A 140 -5.27 -29.39 17.65
CA ASN A 140 -3.81 -29.43 17.75
C ASN A 140 -3.25 -28.01 17.88
N ILE A 141 -3.76 -27.06 17.08
CA ILE A 141 -3.37 -25.64 17.14
C ILE A 141 -3.77 -25.05 18.50
N ALA A 142 -4.97 -25.37 19.01
CA ALA A 142 -5.44 -24.89 20.32
C ALA A 142 -4.52 -25.35 21.45
N SER A 143 -4.10 -26.61 21.40
CA SER A 143 -3.20 -27.20 22.40
C SER A 143 -1.80 -26.60 22.33
N GLU A 144 -1.28 -26.36 21.12
CA GLU A 144 0.06 -25.80 20.89
C GLU A 144 0.18 -24.35 21.37
N TYR A 145 -0.80 -23.50 21.02
CA TYR A 145 -0.79 -22.07 21.36
C TYR A 145 -1.54 -21.73 22.65
N LYS A 146 -2.07 -22.75 23.37
CA LYS A 146 -2.88 -22.58 24.59
C LYS A 146 -4.03 -21.59 24.38
N MET A 147 -4.76 -21.75 23.28
CA MET A 147 -5.91 -20.92 22.93
C MET A 147 -7.20 -21.74 22.95
N ASP A 148 -8.33 -21.06 23.10
CA ASP A 148 -9.63 -21.71 23.06
C ASP A 148 -9.93 -22.26 21.67
N LYS A 149 -10.34 -23.54 21.61
CA LYS A 149 -10.69 -24.23 20.36
C LYS A 149 -11.71 -23.44 19.52
N LYS A 150 -12.74 -22.87 20.17
CA LYS A 150 -13.78 -22.07 19.52
C LYS A 150 -13.20 -20.88 18.74
N VAL A 151 -12.20 -20.20 19.33
CA VAL A 151 -11.57 -19.04 18.71
C VAL A 151 -10.78 -19.46 17.49
N ILE A 152 -10.07 -20.58 17.54
CA ILE A 152 -9.33 -21.11 16.39
C ILE A 152 -10.27 -21.59 15.29
N ASP A 153 -11.37 -22.26 15.64
CA ASP A 153 -12.39 -22.67 14.67
C ASP A 153 -12.94 -21.45 13.90
N ASP A 154 -13.22 -20.35 14.61
CA ASP A 154 -13.63 -19.09 13.98
C ASP A 154 -12.52 -18.49 13.11
N ILE A 155 -11.27 -18.50 13.57
CA ILE A 155 -10.13 -17.99 12.79
C ILE A 155 -9.98 -18.78 11.48
N LEU A 156 -9.96 -20.11 11.54
CA LEU A 156 -9.82 -20.97 10.37
C LEU A 156 -11.01 -20.84 9.39
N LYS A 157 -12.21 -20.56 9.92
CA LYS A 157 -13.42 -20.38 9.11
C LYS A 157 -13.44 -19.03 8.37
N TYR A 158 -13.10 -17.94 9.06
CA TYR A 158 -13.26 -16.58 8.53
C TYR A 158 -12.01 -16.00 7.87
N PHE A 159 -10.80 -16.45 8.26
CA PHE A 159 -9.56 -15.94 7.70
C PHE A 159 -8.96 -16.92 6.70
N LYS A 160 -8.77 -16.46 5.45
CA LYS A 160 -8.16 -17.24 4.37
C LYS A 160 -6.96 -16.50 3.79
N LEU A 161 -5.89 -17.23 3.51
CA LEU A 161 -4.70 -16.70 2.86
C LEU A 161 -4.92 -16.60 1.35
N TYR A 162 -4.88 -15.39 0.82
CA TYR A 162 -4.91 -15.13 -0.63
C TYR A 162 -3.65 -15.68 -1.28
N VAL A 163 -3.82 -16.43 -2.38
CA VAL A 163 -2.69 -16.82 -3.24
C VAL A 163 -2.58 -15.78 -4.33
N THR A 164 -1.44 -15.10 -4.40
CA THR A 164 -1.10 -14.27 -5.55
C THR A 164 -0.78 -15.21 -6.71
N ALA A 165 -1.64 -15.23 -7.73
CA ALA A 165 -1.31 -15.87 -9.00
C ALA A 165 -0.18 -15.06 -9.65
N LEU A 166 1.05 -15.53 -9.48
CA LEU A 166 2.19 -15.01 -10.21
C LEU A 166 2.02 -15.40 -11.69
N PRO A 167 2.19 -14.47 -12.64
CA PRO A 167 2.24 -14.86 -14.04
C PRO A 167 3.37 -15.87 -14.22
N ASN A 168 3.17 -16.87 -15.09
CA ASN A 168 4.05 -18.03 -15.29
C ASN A 168 5.55 -17.74 -15.57
N ASN A 169 5.94 -16.46 -15.66
CA ASN A 169 7.29 -15.98 -15.98
C ASN A 169 7.92 -15.10 -14.89
N SER A 170 7.30 -14.94 -13.71
CA SER A 170 7.95 -14.28 -12.57
C SER A 170 8.51 -15.34 -11.61
N GLU A 171 9.79 -15.18 -11.23
CA GLU A 171 10.40 -16.01 -10.19
C GLU A 171 9.52 -16.01 -8.93
N PRO A 172 9.35 -17.17 -8.26
CA PRO A 172 8.58 -17.26 -7.04
C PRO A 172 9.10 -16.20 -6.06
N ILE A 173 8.18 -15.41 -5.49
CA ILE A 173 8.53 -14.42 -4.47
C ILE A 173 9.09 -15.20 -3.28
N GLU A 174 10.42 -15.15 -3.10
CA GLU A 174 11.15 -15.87 -2.06
C GLU A 174 10.52 -15.71 -0.68
N PHE A 175 9.83 -14.61 -0.41
CA PHE A 175 9.18 -14.33 0.88
C PHE A 175 8.21 -15.41 1.41
N LEU A 176 7.59 -16.21 0.53
CA LEU A 176 6.65 -17.27 0.92
C LEU A 176 7.31 -18.64 1.11
N ASP A 177 8.42 -18.88 0.42
CA ASP A 177 9.25 -20.08 0.56
C ASP A 177 10.30 -19.88 1.68
N SER A 178 10.74 -18.65 1.92
CA SER A 178 11.69 -18.24 2.97
C SER A 178 11.09 -18.21 4.38
N ILE A 179 9.92 -18.84 4.58
CA ILE A 179 9.46 -19.28 5.91
C ILE A 179 10.00 -20.71 6.14
N GLU A 180 11.16 -21.02 5.58
CA GLU A 180 12.02 -22.05 6.14
C GLU A 180 12.61 -21.50 7.44
N ASP A 181 12.32 -22.20 8.53
CA ASP A 181 12.71 -21.83 9.88
C ASP A 181 14.20 -21.44 9.90
N PRO A 182 14.57 -20.17 10.21
CA PRO A 182 15.96 -19.73 10.21
C PRO A 182 16.81 -20.51 11.23
N ILE A 183 16.16 -21.18 12.19
CA ILE A 183 16.74 -22.09 13.15
C ILE A 183 17.16 -23.41 12.46
N GLN A 184 16.37 -23.92 11.52
CA GLN A 184 16.63 -25.17 10.82
C GLN A 184 17.82 -25.04 9.87
N GLU A 185 17.92 -23.92 9.12
CA GLU A 185 19.11 -23.62 8.32
C GLU A 185 20.38 -23.55 9.17
N LEU A 186 20.29 -22.97 10.38
CA LEU A 186 21.43 -22.81 11.28
C LEU A 186 21.88 -24.15 11.88
N ILE A 187 20.91 -25.05 12.16
CA ILE A 187 21.17 -26.43 12.55
C ILE A 187 21.83 -27.22 11.42
N ASP A 188 21.32 -27.11 10.20
CA ASP A 188 21.83 -27.86 9.03
C ASP A 188 23.25 -27.39 8.66
N LYS A 189 23.49 -26.07 8.64
CA LYS A 189 24.85 -25.50 8.49
C LYS A 189 25.79 -25.99 9.60
N GLY A 190 25.31 -26.04 10.85
CA GLY A 190 26.08 -26.58 11.99
C GLY A 190 26.40 -28.07 11.87
N LEU A 191 25.48 -28.88 11.34
CA LEU A 191 25.67 -30.30 11.09
C LEU A 191 26.64 -30.56 9.93
N GLU A 192 26.59 -29.77 8.87
CA GLU A 192 27.54 -29.85 7.76
C GLU A 192 28.97 -29.53 8.19
N VAL A 193 29.17 -28.48 9.01
CA VAL A 193 30.49 -28.13 9.54
C VAL A 193 31.04 -29.28 10.39
N LYS A 194 30.21 -29.88 11.27
CA LYS A 194 30.62 -31.05 12.06
C LYS A 194 30.95 -32.28 11.21
N ARG A 195 30.28 -32.49 10.07
CA ARG A 195 30.59 -33.58 9.13
C ARG A 195 31.94 -33.34 8.44
N LYS A 196 32.17 -32.13 7.93
CA LYS A 196 33.44 -31.72 7.29
C LYS A 196 34.63 -31.79 8.27
N ASP A 197 34.43 -31.41 9.52
CA ASP A 197 35.48 -31.51 10.56
C ASP A 197 35.80 -32.95 10.97
N LYS A 198 34.82 -33.86 10.89
CA LYS A 198 35.04 -35.30 11.11
C LYS A 198 35.77 -35.96 9.94
N GLU A 199 35.52 -35.52 8.70
CA GLU A 199 36.22 -36.02 7.52
C GLU A 199 37.66 -35.54 7.45
N LYS A 200 37.97 -34.33 7.91
CA LYS A 200 39.35 -33.80 7.99
C LYS A 200 40.20 -34.39 9.12
N LYS A 201 39.60 -35.15 10.05
CA LYS A 201 40.29 -35.78 11.19
C LYS A 201 40.55 -37.29 11.00
N LYS A 202 40.21 -37.84 9.84
CA LYS A 202 40.66 -39.16 9.38
C LYS A 202 41.77 -39.00 8.35
#